data_AF-A0A413PN25-F1
#
_entry.id   AF-A0A413PN25-F1
#
_cell.length_a   1.000
_cell.length_b   1.000
_cell.length_c   1.000
_cell.angle_alpha   90.00
_cell.angle_beta   90.00
_cell.angle_gamma   90.00
#
_symmetry.space_group_name_H-M   'P 1'
#
loop_
_entity.id
_entity.type
_entity.pdbx_description
1 polymer ?
#
loop_
_entity_poly.entity_id
_entity_poly.type
_entity_poly.pdbx_seq_one_letter_code
_entity_poly.pdbx_strand_id
1 'polypeptide(L)' 'MKVNGIDYPVIGMAKLEKLGCEVPLLDIPMMSDERWMELTNTPEQIELRRKYGIDQAGEFDG' A
#
# COMPACT_ATOMS: atom_id res chain seq x y z
N MET A 1 0.21 -8.92 -11.83
CA MET A 1 1.00 -9.23 -10.62
C MET A 1 0.04 -9.54 -9.49
N LYS A 2 0.29 -10.61 -8.74
CA LYS A 2 -0.64 -11.06 -7.69
C LYS A 2 -0.23 -10.50 -6.34
N VAL A 3 -1.10 -9.70 -5.72
CA VAL A 3 -0.92 -9.14 -4.38
C VAL A 3 -2.11 -9.58 -3.52
N ASN A 4 -1.85 -10.24 -2.39
CA ASN A 4 -2.88 -10.77 -1.48
C ASN A 4 -3.98 -11.60 -2.19
N GLY A 5 -3.61 -12.41 -3.17
CA GLY A 5 -4.57 -13.23 -3.91
C GLY A 5 -5.28 -12.53 -5.07
N ILE A 6 -5.13 -11.21 -5.20
CA ILE A 6 -5.77 -10.39 -6.23
C ILE A 6 -4.74 -10.08 -7.33
N ASP A 7 -5.14 -10.27 -8.59
CA ASP A 7 -4.31 -9.96 -9.75
C ASP A 7 -4.49 -8.50 -10.18
N TYR A 8 -3.41 -7.73 -10.13
CA TYR A 8 -3.35 -6.34 -10.58
C TYR A 8 -2.57 -6.20 -11.90
N PRO A 9 -3.05 -5.41 -12.87
CA PRO A 9 -2.30 -5.09 -14.09
C PRO A 9 -0.99 -4.36 -13.75
N VAL A 10 0.07 -4.65 -14.50
CA VAL A 10 1.33 -3.90 -14.44
C VAL A 10 1.30 -2.89 -15.57
N ILE A 11 1.37 -1.60 -15.25
CA ILE A 11 1.32 -0.49 -16.22
C ILE A 11 2.70 0.09 -16.56
N GLY A 12 3.74 -0.35 -15.84
CA GLY A 12 5.11 0.06 -16.11
C GLY A 12 6.10 -0.52 -15.13
N MET A 13 7.35 -0.09 -15.25
CA MET A 13 8.44 -0.40 -14.32
C MET A 13 9.02 0.93 -13.83
N ALA A 14 9.32 1.01 -12.53
CA ALA A 14 10.02 2.13 -11.92
C ALA A 14 11.43 1.71 -11.52
N LYS A 15 12.42 2.50 -11.93
CA LYS A 15 13.81 2.30 -11.53
C LYS A 15 14.07 2.95 -10.18
N LEU A 16 14.45 2.15 -9.19
CA LEU A 16 14.86 2.60 -7.87
C LEU A 16 16.36 2.85 -7.87
N GLU A 17 16.79 4.05 -8.24
CA GLU A 17 18.23 4.40 -8.41
C GLU A 17 19.08 4.07 -7.17
N LYS A 18 18.55 4.28 -5.96
CA LYS A 18 19.26 3.98 -4.71
C LYS A 18 19.51 2.48 -4.47
N LEU A 19 18.64 1.64 -5.02
CA LEU A 19 18.69 0.18 -4.85
C LEU A 19 19.19 -0.54 -6.12
N GLY A 20 19.37 0.19 -7.22
CA GLY A 20 19.83 -0.35 -8.49
C GLY A 20 18.89 -1.38 -9.12
N CYS A 21 17.62 -1.39 -8.73
CA CYS A 21 16.64 -2.38 -9.18
C CYS A 21 15.44 -1.72 -9.87
N GLU A 22 14.70 -2.51 -10.63
CA GLU A 22 13.43 -2.10 -11.23
C GLU A 22 12.27 -2.81 -10.52
N VAL A 23 11.22 -2.06 -10.20
CA VAL A 23 10.01 -2.56 -9.55
C VAL A 23 8.78 -2.30 -10.41
N PRO A 24 7.80 -3.21 -10.45
CA PRO A 24 6.59 -3.02 -11.24
C PRO A 24 5.67 -1.95 -10.64
N LEU A 25 5.13 -1.10 -11.51
CA LEU A 25 4.05 -0.17 -11.19
C LEU A 25 2.71 -0.84 -11.47
N LEU A 26 1.86 -0.92 -10.44
CA LEU A 26 0.57 -1.59 -10.51
C LEU A 26 -0.55 -0.58 -10.77
N ASP A 27 -1.50 -0.97 -11.61
CA ASP A 27 -2.76 -0.23 -11.81
C ASP A 27 -3.74 -0.62 -10.70
N ILE A 28 -3.57 -0.01 -9.54
CA ILE A 28 -4.46 -0.19 -8.40
C ILE A 28 -5.50 0.91 -8.47
N PRO A 29 -6.79 0.59 -8.70
CA PRO A 29 -7.83 1.60 -8.70
C PRO A 29 -7.87 2.28 -7.33
N MET A 30 -8.03 3.60 -7.34
CA MET A 30 -8.20 4.37 -6.12
C MET A 30 -9.40 3.82 -5.35
N MET A 31 -9.18 3.39 -4.12
CA MET A 31 -10.22 2.89 -3.23
C MET A 31 -10.72 4.02 -2.35
N SER A 32 -11.99 3.94 -1.93
CA SER A 32 -12.47 4.80 -0.86
C SER A 32 -11.82 4.40 0.47
N ASP A 33 -11.76 5.34 1.41
CA ASP A 33 -11.19 5.10 2.73
C ASP A 33 -11.92 3.95 3.45
N GLU A 34 -13.24 3.81 3.26
CA GLU A 34 -14.02 2.72 3.87
C GLU A 34 -13.57 1.36 3.32
N ARG A 35 -13.45 1.26 1.99
CA ARG A 35 -13.03 0.01 1.34
C ARG A 35 -11.58 -0.34 1.68
N TRP A 36 -10.72 0.67 1.82
CA TRP A 36 -9.36 0.48 2.30
C TRP A 36 -9.33 -0.05 3.73
N MET A 37 -10.15 0.52 4.62
CA MET A 37 -10.26 0.09 6.01
C MET A 37 -10.78 -1.34 6.14
N GLU A 38 -11.77 -1.75 5.34
CA GLU A 38 -12.25 -3.14 5.30
C GLU A 38 -11.13 -4.14 4.95
N LEU A 39 -10.25 -3.79 4.02
CA LEU A 39 -9.15 -4.66 3.57
C LEU A 39 -7.93 -4.67 4.49
N THR A 40 -7.76 -3.62 5.31
CA THR A 40 -6.53 -3.40 6.09
C THR A 40 -6.72 -3.53 7.60
N ASN A 41 -7.94 -3.84 8.07
CA ASN A 41 -8.28 -4.04 9.48
C ASN A 41 -8.21 -5.51 9.95
N THR A 42 -7.31 -6.34 9.39
CA THR A 42 -7.09 -7.66 10.04
C THR A 42 -6.54 -7.45 11.46
N PRO A 43 -6.80 -8.37 12.42
CA PRO A 43 -6.30 -8.24 13.78
C PRO A 43 -4.79 -7.98 13.84
N GLU A 44 -4.01 -8.67 13.01
CA GLU A 44 -2.55 -8.52 12.93
C GLU A 44 -2.15 -7.12 12.43
N GLN A 45 -2.86 -6.58 11.45
CA GLN A 45 -2.60 -5.23 10.91
C GLN A 45 -2.98 -4.14 11.91
N ILE A 46 -4.03 -4.34 12.71
CA ILE A 46 -4.42 -3.45 13.81
C ILE A 46 -3.34 -3.46 14.90
N GLU A 47 -2.84 -4.63 15.29
CA GLU A 47 -1.76 -4.75 16.26
C GLU A 47 -0.46 -4.10 15.77
N LEU A 48 -0.12 -4.28 14.49
CA LEU A 48 1.04 -3.62 13.88
C LEU A 48 0.89 -2.10 13.87
N ARG A 49 -0.29 -1.55 13.53
CA ARG A 49 -0.54 -0.10 13.57
C ARG A 49 -0.35 0.47 14.97
N ARG A 50 -0.88 -0.21 16.00
CA ARG A 50 -0.68 0.15 17.41
C ARG A 50 0.80 0.07 17.82
N LYS A 51 1.50 -0.98 17.39
CA LYS A 51 2.91 -1.21 17.73
C LYS A 51 3.83 -0.15 17.13
N TYR A 52 3.55 0.30 15.91
CA TYR A 52 4.41 1.24 15.18
C TYR A 52 3.87 2.68 15.16
N GLY A 53 2.76 2.96 15.85
CA GLY A 53 2.21 4.32 15.99
C GLY A 53 1.78 4.96 14.68
N ILE A 54 1.34 4.17 13.69
CA ILE A 54 0.94 4.64 12.34
C ILE A 54 -0.48 5.28 12.37
N ASP A 55 -0.83 5.95 13.47
CA ASP A 55 -2.04 6.76 13.58
C ASP A 55 -1.74 8.25 13.26
N GLN A 56 -0.49 8.59 12.90
CA GLN A 56 -0.07 9.95 12.51
C GLN A 56 -0.16 10.24 11.00
N ALA A 57 -0.81 9.39 10.20
CA ALA A 57 -1.05 9.69 8.78
C ALA A 57 -2.22 10.67 8.61
N GLY A 58 -2.05 11.90 9.09
CA GLY A 58 -3.06 12.95 9.03
C GLY A 58 -2.51 14.38 8.89
N GLU A 59 -1.20 14.59 8.92
CA GLU A 59 -0.58 15.89 8.65
C GLU A 59 0.49 15.73 7.56
N PHE A 60 0.04 15.63 6.31
CA PHE A 60 0.86 16.14 5.21
C PHE A 60 0.48 17.61 5.06
N ASP A 61 1.21 18.49 5.73
CA ASP A 61 1.16 19.93 5.46
C ASP A 61 1.51 20.15 3.97
N GLY A 62 0.61 20.85 3.27
CA GLY A 62 0.76 21.24 1.87
C GLY A 62 1.75 22.38 1.65
#